data_AF-A0A6F9CF35-F1
#
_entry.id   AF-A0A6F9CF35-F1
#
_cell.length_a   1.000
_cell.length_b   1.000
_cell.length_c   1.000
_cell.angle_alpha   90.00
_cell.angle_beta   90.00
_cell.angle_gamma   90.00
#
_symmetry.space_group_name_H-M   'P 1'
#
loop_
_entity.id
_entity.type
_entity.pdbx_description
1 polymer ?
#
loop_
_entity_poly.entity_id
_entity_poly.type
_entity_poly.pdbx_seq_one_letter_code
_entity_poly.pdbx_strand_id
1 'polypeptide(L)'
;MDQGGGVALWPRMEPFLLGALQVAPPTKLSLHYLRKMAAYVRSREGCFPMLGWLMWRHIACGKLQLPEDLAWLYFETFDLLVGHPAEERLEWAENLSQCSSARELDRQRSKLCVDTLQFLLFLYIQQLNRVSLRTSLIGEEWPSPRSRSPSSDREAKTSSQNKVLLLYIAYRFNGILRNWDDQAHLSFLQAHLCELLELLVEPGQLLLLEGSVSRGRTVHPIHKLLSRAPIQAQAGYSKLSRSFSLHPLMAWLRQALVPNPFGMSTCLRSGKKLAWAQQVEGAMKRAKIARNTHMAPPGSKMVLMSQVFRQTLAKDSDKLVGANVKIHRCSDAFIYLLSPLRSVSLDKCRNSTVVLGPIETSIHIQSCENVKVVCVAGRLAIGSSSYCTIHALTPTRPLLLPGNTALTLGPFHTHYPSLEDHMASVGLAVVPNAWDQPLLVGVEGTTPDPGSYRLLPPAEFCPLVVPFRMEGDTCEVPGGLPSLYQKTHEEREKSVQDWQKTVKDAHLNKEQRRQFQALVEQKFHEWLLESGHRQELDSLIPPYIASQDPSDSDSLEARTNDTRQEGTSRQEVGQTPMPC
;
A
#
# COMPACT_ATOMS: atom_id res chain seq x y z
N MET A 1 -41.23 -4.92 17.27
CA MET A 1 -40.65 -5.77 18.34
C MET A 1 -39.15 -5.60 18.28
N ASP A 2 -38.60 -4.90 19.26
CA ASP A 2 -37.17 -4.56 19.37
C ASP A 2 -36.29 -5.81 19.33
N GLN A 3 -35.48 -5.95 18.28
CA GLN A 3 -34.31 -6.82 18.34
C GLN A 3 -33.22 -6.08 19.13
N GLY A 4 -33.08 -6.45 20.40
CA GLY A 4 -32.13 -5.87 21.35
C GLY A 4 -30.69 -5.86 20.81
N GLY A 5 -29.90 -4.87 21.26
CA GLY A 5 -28.52 -4.66 20.84
C GLY A 5 -27.62 -5.88 21.07
N GLY A 6 -27.46 -6.71 20.04
CA GLY A 6 -26.54 -7.85 20.01
C GLY A 6 -25.08 -7.44 19.78
N VAL A 7 -24.15 -8.31 20.19
CA VAL A 7 -22.71 -8.16 19.92
C VAL A 7 -22.45 -8.47 18.46
N ALA A 8 -21.76 -7.56 17.77
CA ALA A 8 -21.24 -7.79 16.43
C ALA A 8 -19.72 -7.98 16.50
N LEU A 9 -19.22 -9.06 15.94
CA LEU A 9 -17.80 -9.37 15.79
C LEU A 9 -17.43 -9.34 14.31
N TRP A 10 -16.24 -8.87 13.97
CA TRP A 10 -15.77 -8.90 12.59
C TRP A 10 -14.26 -9.14 12.50
N PRO A 11 -13.77 -9.57 11.32
CA PRO A 11 -12.35 -9.73 11.07
C PRO A 11 -11.62 -8.39 11.11
N ARG A 12 -10.52 -8.30 11.86
CA ARG A 12 -9.56 -7.21 11.69
C ARG A 12 -9.00 -7.26 10.26
N MET A 13 -8.97 -6.14 9.56
CA MET A 13 -8.49 -6.14 8.17
C MET A 13 -7.00 -6.36 8.06
N GLU A 14 -6.23 -5.70 8.92
CA GLU A 14 -4.79 -5.54 8.78
C GLU A 14 -4.00 -6.86 8.62
N PRO A 15 -4.23 -7.91 9.43
CA PRO A 15 -3.50 -9.17 9.27
C PRO A 15 -3.73 -9.85 7.92
N PHE A 16 -4.93 -9.76 7.36
CA PHE A 16 -5.26 -10.35 6.05
C PHE A 16 -4.81 -9.45 4.89
N LEU A 17 -4.93 -8.13 5.07
CA LEU A 17 -4.62 -7.12 4.08
C LEU A 17 -3.11 -7.03 3.81
N LEU A 18 -2.34 -6.94 4.89
CA LEU A 18 -0.91 -6.62 4.87
C LEU A 18 -0.05 -7.83 5.24
N GLY A 19 -0.61 -8.77 6.01
CA GLY A 19 0.15 -9.90 6.55
C GLY A 19 0.08 -11.18 5.73
N ALA A 20 -1.06 -11.49 5.10
CA ALA A 20 -1.19 -12.68 4.27
C ALA A 20 -0.43 -12.47 2.95
N LEU A 21 0.65 -13.20 2.74
CA LEU A 21 1.41 -13.13 1.49
C LEU A 21 0.54 -13.62 0.34
N GLN A 22 0.57 -12.93 -0.79
CA GLN A 22 -0.26 -13.23 -1.96
C GLN A 22 0.36 -14.32 -2.84
N VAL A 23 0.83 -15.37 -2.19
CA VAL A 23 1.38 -16.58 -2.80
C VAL A 23 0.78 -17.79 -2.09
N ALA A 24 0.79 -18.94 -2.74
CA ALA A 24 0.38 -20.17 -2.09
C ALA A 24 1.29 -20.44 -0.88
N PRO A 25 0.73 -20.72 0.31
CA PRO A 25 1.56 -20.99 1.48
C PRO A 25 2.33 -22.31 1.30
N PRO A 26 3.51 -22.44 1.93
CA PRO A 26 4.22 -23.69 1.99
C PRO A 26 3.33 -24.82 2.51
N THR A 27 3.43 -26.01 1.91
CA THR A 27 2.58 -27.17 2.28
C THR A 27 2.73 -27.60 3.73
N LYS A 28 3.90 -27.31 4.32
CA LYS A 28 4.24 -27.60 5.71
C LYS A 28 3.72 -26.55 6.72
N LEU A 29 3.10 -25.46 6.28
CA LEU A 29 2.36 -24.54 7.16
C LEU A 29 0.91 -25.01 7.42
N SER A 30 0.67 -26.32 7.48
CA SER A 30 -0.66 -26.87 7.78
C SER A 30 -0.96 -26.85 9.28
N LEU A 31 -2.25 -26.95 9.64
CA LEU A 31 -2.71 -27.01 11.04
C LEU A 31 -1.96 -28.07 11.87
N HIS A 32 -1.70 -29.24 11.28
CA HIS A 32 -0.97 -30.32 11.92
C HIS A 32 0.43 -29.90 12.39
N TYR A 33 1.19 -29.21 11.53
CA TYR A 33 2.53 -28.74 11.86
C TYR A 33 2.49 -27.57 12.84
N LEU A 34 1.53 -26.67 12.72
CA LEU A 34 1.35 -25.55 13.66
C LEU A 34 1.00 -26.04 15.06
N ARG A 35 0.19 -27.10 15.20
CA ARG A 35 -0.05 -27.76 16.51
C ARG A 35 1.20 -28.38 17.10
N LYS A 36 1.99 -29.08 16.28
CA LYS A 36 3.27 -29.64 16.71
C LYS A 36 4.24 -28.54 17.16
N MET A 37 4.27 -27.42 16.44
CA MET A 37 5.05 -26.25 16.81
C MET A 37 4.57 -25.66 18.14
N ALA A 38 3.25 -25.46 18.32
CA ALA A 38 2.68 -24.96 19.57
C ALA A 38 3.06 -25.85 20.77
N ALA A 39 2.93 -27.18 20.64
CA ALA A 39 3.32 -28.12 21.67
C ALA A 39 4.82 -28.11 21.96
N TYR A 40 5.65 -28.05 20.91
CA TYR A 40 7.11 -28.00 21.04
C TYR A 40 7.57 -26.73 21.76
N VAL A 41 7.07 -25.57 21.35
CA VAL A 41 7.45 -24.28 21.94
C VAL A 41 7.02 -24.19 23.41
N ARG A 42 5.82 -24.69 23.76
CA ARG A 42 5.36 -24.76 25.16
C ARG A 42 6.19 -25.69 26.04
N SER A 43 6.80 -26.72 25.47
CA SER A 43 7.65 -27.66 26.22
C SER A 43 9.07 -27.15 26.48
N ARG A 44 9.47 -26.03 25.84
CA ARG A 44 10.82 -25.46 25.95
C ARG A 44 10.80 -24.25 26.89
N GLU A 45 11.73 -24.23 27.84
CA GLU A 45 11.90 -23.09 28.73
C GLU A 45 12.26 -21.81 27.95
N GLY A 46 11.68 -20.68 28.38
CA GLY A 46 11.93 -19.36 27.79
C GLY A 46 11.38 -19.13 26.38
N CYS A 47 10.71 -20.11 25.78
CA CYS A 47 10.18 -20.00 24.40
C CYS A 47 8.66 -19.72 24.36
N PHE A 48 7.99 -19.72 25.51
CA PHE A 48 6.58 -19.40 25.65
C PHE A 48 6.40 -18.45 26.84
N PRO A 49 5.62 -17.36 26.73
CA PRO A 49 4.73 -16.99 25.61
C PRO A 49 5.43 -16.31 24.41
N MET A 50 6.69 -15.92 24.54
CA MET A 50 7.44 -15.20 23.51
C MET A 50 8.36 -16.11 22.70
N LEU A 51 8.24 -16.08 21.38
CA LEU A 51 9.07 -16.82 20.44
C LEU A 51 10.15 -15.90 19.87
N GLY A 52 11.42 -16.19 20.15
CA GLY A 52 12.56 -15.47 19.56
C GLY A 52 12.94 -15.95 18.15
N TRP A 53 13.60 -15.08 17.38
CA TRP A 53 14.06 -15.38 16.01
C TRP A 53 14.87 -16.69 15.91
N LEU A 54 15.82 -16.93 16.83
CA LEU A 54 16.68 -18.13 16.78
C LEU A 54 15.87 -19.43 16.88
N MET A 55 14.86 -19.46 17.74
CA MET A 55 13.99 -20.62 17.90
C MET A 55 13.07 -20.79 16.68
N TRP A 56 12.52 -19.68 16.16
CA TRP A 56 11.75 -19.73 14.92
C TRP A 56 12.58 -20.22 13.74
N ARG A 57 13.79 -19.70 13.54
CA ARG A 57 14.74 -20.14 12.50
C ARG A 57 15.01 -21.64 12.61
N HIS A 58 15.27 -22.14 13.82
CA HIS A 58 15.48 -23.57 14.06
C HIS A 58 14.28 -24.42 13.63
N ILE A 59 13.06 -24.01 13.99
CA ILE A 59 11.83 -24.72 13.64
C ILE A 59 11.55 -24.62 12.14
N ALA A 60 11.59 -23.41 11.59
CA ALA A 60 11.29 -23.11 10.20
C ALA A 60 12.26 -23.80 9.24
N CYS A 61 13.56 -23.62 9.44
CA CYS A 61 14.57 -24.19 8.54
C CYS A 61 14.82 -25.68 8.83
N GLY A 62 14.84 -26.08 10.10
CA GLY A 62 15.16 -27.46 10.48
C GLY A 62 13.99 -28.42 10.33
N LYS A 63 12.81 -28.05 10.84
CA LYS A 63 11.62 -28.94 10.89
C LYS A 63 10.68 -28.71 9.72
N LEU A 64 10.40 -27.46 9.39
CA LEU A 64 9.52 -27.11 8.27
C LEU A 64 10.28 -27.04 6.93
N GLN A 65 11.61 -27.05 6.94
CA GLN A 65 12.45 -26.94 5.74
C GLN A 65 12.09 -25.72 4.86
N LEU A 66 11.71 -24.61 5.51
CA LEU A 66 11.53 -23.34 4.84
C LEU A 66 12.91 -22.72 4.56
N PRO A 67 13.10 -22.03 3.42
CA PRO A 67 14.27 -21.18 3.21
C PRO A 67 14.37 -20.13 4.32
N GLU A 68 15.59 -19.80 4.75
CA GLU A 68 15.82 -18.83 5.83
C GLU A 68 15.25 -17.46 5.49
N ASP A 69 15.41 -16.99 4.25
CA ASP A 69 14.83 -15.74 3.76
C ASP A 69 13.29 -15.73 3.90
N LEU A 70 12.62 -16.85 3.61
CA LEU A 70 11.17 -16.95 3.77
C LEU A 70 10.75 -17.03 5.24
N ALA A 71 11.54 -17.71 6.08
CA ALA A 71 11.32 -17.75 7.52
C ALA A 71 11.45 -16.35 8.13
N TRP A 72 12.49 -15.60 7.75
CA TRP A 72 12.69 -14.21 8.15
C TRP A 72 11.54 -13.33 7.67
N LEU A 73 11.15 -13.48 6.40
CA LEU A 73 10.02 -12.74 5.84
C LEU A 73 8.75 -12.89 6.68
N TYR A 74 8.37 -14.11 7.08
CA TYR A 74 7.19 -14.29 7.94
C TYR A 74 7.35 -13.59 9.30
N PHE A 75 8.53 -13.70 9.91
CA PHE A 75 8.81 -13.11 11.21
C PHE A 75 8.79 -11.59 11.17
N GLU A 76 9.49 -10.99 10.22
CA GLU A 76 9.54 -9.54 9.95
C GLU A 76 8.16 -9.00 9.54
N THR A 77 7.39 -9.75 8.74
CA THR A 77 6.01 -9.36 8.38
C THR A 77 5.14 -9.26 9.61
N PHE A 78 5.22 -10.23 10.51
CA PHE A 78 4.42 -10.21 11.71
C PHE A 78 4.80 -9.02 12.60
N ASP A 79 6.10 -8.78 12.80
CA ASP A 79 6.61 -7.66 13.60
C ASP A 79 6.13 -6.30 13.07
N LEU A 80 6.15 -6.11 11.74
CA LEU A 80 5.63 -4.91 11.08
C LEU A 80 4.14 -4.64 11.38
N LEU A 81 3.34 -5.67 11.70
CA LEU A 81 1.92 -5.55 12.02
C LEU A 81 1.65 -5.28 13.50
N VAL A 82 2.63 -5.50 14.39
CA VAL A 82 2.47 -5.26 15.84
C VAL A 82 2.24 -3.78 16.13
N GLY A 83 2.79 -2.89 15.29
CA GLY A 83 2.55 -1.45 15.34
C GLY A 83 3.39 -0.74 16.41
N HIS A 84 4.71 -0.96 16.37
CA HIS A 84 5.66 -0.27 17.25
C HIS A 84 5.60 1.26 17.07
N PRO A 85 5.81 2.05 18.15
CA PRO A 85 5.96 3.50 18.06
C PRO A 85 7.00 3.91 17.01
N ALA A 86 6.85 5.12 16.46
CA ALA A 86 7.80 5.63 15.46
C ALA A 86 9.24 5.68 16.01
N GLU A 87 9.41 6.09 17.27
CA GLU A 87 10.69 6.17 17.97
C GLU A 87 11.42 4.82 18.01
N GLU A 88 10.73 3.75 18.43
CA GLU A 88 11.32 2.40 18.49
C GLU A 88 11.73 1.89 17.10
N ARG A 89 10.98 2.23 16.06
CA ARG A 89 11.32 1.86 14.68
C ARG A 89 12.53 2.61 14.14
N LEU A 90 12.67 3.88 14.52
CA LEU A 90 13.86 4.68 14.19
C LEU A 90 15.09 4.15 14.92
N GLU A 91 14.97 3.85 16.22
CA GLU A 91 16.06 3.22 17.00
C GLU A 91 16.46 1.87 16.41
N TRP A 92 15.48 1.06 15.99
CA TRP A 92 15.75 -0.20 15.29
C TRP A 92 16.48 0.02 13.96
N ALA A 93 16.05 0.99 13.16
CA ALA A 93 16.70 1.34 11.90
C ALA A 93 18.14 1.84 12.10
N GLU A 94 18.39 2.66 13.12
CA GLU A 94 19.73 3.11 13.50
C GLU A 94 20.63 1.93 13.92
N ASN A 95 20.12 1.03 14.75
CA ASN A 95 20.87 -0.17 15.15
C ASN A 95 21.21 -1.08 13.96
N LEU A 96 20.32 -1.17 12.96
CA LEU A 96 20.58 -1.92 11.73
C LEU A 96 21.56 -1.22 10.80
N SER A 97 21.52 0.11 10.71
CA SER A 97 22.44 0.87 9.84
C SER A 97 23.88 0.85 10.33
N GLN A 98 24.09 0.70 11.63
CA GLN A 98 25.41 0.52 12.24
C GLN A 98 26.01 -0.88 12.02
N CYS A 99 25.23 -1.85 11.53
CA CYS A 99 25.73 -3.20 11.28
C CYS A 99 26.55 -3.25 9.98
N SER A 100 27.82 -3.63 10.11
CA SER A 100 28.78 -3.72 9.00
C SER A 100 28.91 -5.14 8.43
N SER A 101 28.45 -6.15 9.18
CA SER A 101 28.56 -7.57 8.79
C SER A 101 27.26 -8.34 8.95
N ALA A 102 27.11 -9.41 8.17
CA ALA A 102 25.97 -10.32 8.28
C ALA A 102 25.81 -10.91 9.70
N ARG A 103 26.92 -11.12 10.43
CA ARG A 103 26.91 -11.60 11.82
C ARG A 103 26.33 -10.57 12.79
N GLU A 104 26.63 -9.29 12.59
CA GLU A 104 26.08 -8.21 13.41
C GLU A 104 24.59 -8.02 13.15
N LEU A 105 24.16 -8.09 11.87
CA LEU A 105 22.75 -8.09 11.49
C LEU A 105 22.01 -9.26 12.16
N ASP A 106 22.54 -10.48 12.07
CA ASP A 106 21.96 -11.66 12.74
C ASP A 106 21.87 -11.50 14.25
N ARG A 107 22.85 -10.85 14.87
CA ARG A 107 22.83 -10.52 16.31
C ARG A 107 21.70 -9.53 16.63
N GLN A 108 21.48 -8.51 15.80
CA GLN A 108 20.34 -7.60 15.98
C GLN A 108 19.01 -8.32 15.80
N ARG A 109 18.86 -9.09 14.71
CA ARG A 109 17.66 -9.92 14.45
C ARG A 109 17.33 -10.86 15.60
N SER A 110 18.34 -11.39 16.28
CA SER A 110 18.18 -12.29 17.43
C SER A 110 17.54 -11.64 18.66
N LYS A 111 17.51 -10.30 18.74
CA LYS A 111 16.82 -9.56 19.80
C LYS A 111 15.30 -9.56 19.61
N LEU A 112 14.81 -9.86 18.40
CA LEU A 112 13.40 -9.78 18.06
C LEU A 112 12.66 -11.02 18.58
N CYS A 113 11.55 -10.77 19.27
CA CYS A 113 10.66 -11.80 19.80
C CYS A 113 9.20 -11.42 19.59
N VAL A 114 8.36 -12.43 19.38
CA VAL A 114 6.94 -12.24 19.04
C VAL A 114 6.06 -13.09 19.94
N ASP A 115 4.81 -12.69 20.14
CA ASP A 115 3.84 -13.55 20.84
C ASP A 115 3.62 -14.84 20.02
N THR A 116 3.89 -15.98 20.66
CA THR A 116 3.88 -17.28 19.98
C THR A 116 2.51 -17.60 19.38
N LEU A 117 1.43 -17.31 20.10
CA LEU A 117 0.08 -17.68 19.66
C LEU A 117 -0.40 -16.76 18.54
N GLN A 118 -0.14 -15.47 18.65
CA GLN A 118 -0.44 -14.51 17.58
C GLN A 118 0.36 -14.82 16.31
N PHE A 119 1.63 -15.21 16.46
CA PHE A 119 2.45 -15.61 15.34
C PHE A 119 1.95 -16.90 14.69
N LEU A 120 1.50 -17.89 15.47
CA LEU A 120 0.88 -19.11 14.93
C LEU A 120 -0.42 -18.83 14.17
N LEU A 121 -1.27 -17.93 14.69
CA LEU A 121 -2.46 -17.46 13.97
C LEU A 121 -2.06 -16.77 12.67
N PHE A 122 -1.03 -15.91 12.70
CA PHE A 122 -0.50 -15.24 11.53
C PHE A 122 0.05 -16.22 10.46
N LEU A 123 0.75 -17.27 10.87
CA LEU A 123 1.20 -18.32 9.95
C LEU A 123 0.02 -19.10 9.38
N TYR A 124 -1.04 -19.32 10.17
CA TYR A 124 -2.23 -20.02 9.72
C TYR A 124 -3.05 -19.20 8.71
N ILE A 125 -3.19 -17.87 8.87
CA ILE A 125 -3.95 -17.06 7.90
C ILE A 125 -3.31 -17.03 6.50
N GLN A 126 -2.05 -17.45 6.35
CA GLN A 126 -1.41 -17.62 5.03
C GLN A 126 -2.18 -18.64 4.16
N GLN A 127 -2.98 -19.51 4.79
CA GLN A 127 -3.91 -20.42 4.10
C GLN A 127 -5.01 -19.70 3.30
N LEU A 128 -5.23 -18.39 3.50
CA LEU A 128 -6.20 -17.59 2.73
C LEU A 128 -5.97 -17.69 1.21
N ASN A 129 -4.69 -17.69 0.81
CA ASN A 129 -4.27 -17.75 -0.58
C ASN A 129 -4.03 -19.18 -1.08
N ARG A 130 -4.43 -20.19 -0.30
CA ARG A 130 -4.40 -21.58 -0.75
C ARG A 130 -5.51 -21.83 -1.77
N VAL A 131 -5.11 -22.29 -2.95
CA VAL A 131 -6.04 -22.62 -4.04
C VAL A 131 -6.93 -23.79 -3.61
N SER A 132 -8.25 -23.57 -3.58
CA SER A 132 -9.26 -24.61 -3.42
C SER A 132 -10.06 -24.73 -4.72
N LEU A 133 -9.98 -25.89 -5.37
CA LEU A 133 -10.64 -26.17 -6.66
C LEU A 133 -12.18 -26.08 -6.60
N ARG A 134 -12.78 -25.91 -5.40
CA ARG A 134 -14.24 -25.78 -5.23
C ARG A 134 -14.78 -24.35 -5.36
N THR A 135 -13.94 -23.31 -5.26
CA THR A 135 -14.40 -21.91 -5.17
C THR A 135 -14.37 -21.13 -6.50
N SER A 136 -13.85 -21.71 -7.58
CA SER A 136 -13.69 -21.02 -8.87
C SER A 136 -14.98 -20.88 -9.71
N LEU A 137 -16.13 -21.34 -9.21
CA LEU A 137 -17.40 -21.35 -9.96
C LEU A 137 -18.29 -20.11 -9.73
N ILE A 138 -17.87 -19.16 -8.88
CA ILE A 138 -18.67 -17.97 -8.58
C ILE A 138 -17.76 -16.75 -8.70
N GLY A 139 -17.54 -16.30 -9.94
CA GLY A 139 -16.89 -15.03 -10.25
C GLY A 139 -17.72 -14.32 -11.31
N GLU A 140 -18.24 -13.15 -10.97
CA GLU A 140 -19.05 -12.30 -11.84
C GLU A 140 -18.37 -12.07 -13.21
N GLU A 141 -19.09 -12.38 -14.28
CA GLU A 141 -18.75 -12.06 -15.67
C GLU A 141 -18.58 -10.55 -15.85
N TRP A 142 -17.43 -10.12 -16.38
CA TRP A 142 -17.29 -8.80 -17.00
C TRP A 142 -17.87 -8.83 -18.42
N PRO A 143 -18.59 -7.78 -18.85
CA PRO A 143 -19.31 -7.76 -20.11
C PRO A 143 -18.33 -7.77 -21.30
N SER A 144 -18.34 -8.85 -22.07
CA SER A 144 -17.78 -8.87 -23.43
C SER A 144 -18.91 -8.59 -24.44
N PRO A 145 -18.74 -7.66 -25.39
CA PRO A 145 -19.71 -7.47 -26.46
C PRO A 145 -19.48 -8.46 -27.62
N ARG A 146 -20.51 -9.27 -27.92
CA ARG A 146 -20.74 -10.11 -29.15
C ARG A 146 -19.87 -11.40 -29.20
N SER A 147 -20.35 -12.60 -29.54
CA SER A 147 -21.46 -13.04 -30.41
C SER A 147 -21.82 -14.54 -30.18
N ARG A 148 -23.03 -14.95 -30.62
CA ARG A 148 -23.54 -16.34 -30.79
C ARG A 148 -22.57 -17.20 -31.66
N SER A 149 -22.41 -18.53 -31.61
CA SER A 149 -23.30 -19.71 -31.47
C SER A 149 -22.42 -20.98 -31.22
N PRO A 150 -22.97 -22.17 -30.90
CA PRO A 150 -22.20 -23.37 -30.57
C PRO A 150 -21.93 -24.30 -31.77
N SER A 151 -20.74 -24.88 -31.85
CA SER A 151 -20.49 -26.06 -32.69
C SER A 151 -19.49 -27.05 -32.04
N SER A 152 -20.05 -28.22 -31.73
CA SER A 152 -19.52 -29.59 -31.58
C SER A 152 -18.01 -29.87 -31.56
N ASP A 153 -17.63 -30.58 -30.48
CA ASP A 153 -16.67 -31.70 -30.35
C ASP A 153 -15.47 -31.82 -31.29
N ARG A 154 -14.26 -31.82 -30.71
CA ARG A 154 -13.38 -33.01 -30.60
C ARG A 154 -12.04 -32.69 -29.91
N GLU A 155 -11.47 -33.74 -29.31
CA GLU A 155 -10.07 -33.94 -28.92
C GLU A 155 -9.61 -33.50 -27.52
N ALA A 156 -9.89 -34.40 -26.56
CA ALA A 156 -9.15 -34.54 -25.33
C ALA A 156 -7.78 -35.23 -25.59
N LYS A 157 -6.67 -34.49 -25.41
CA LYS A 157 -5.31 -35.02 -25.10
C LYS A 157 -4.31 -33.88 -24.79
N THR A 158 -4.50 -33.17 -23.68
CA THR A 158 -3.52 -32.18 -23.15
C THR A 158 -3.59 -32.13 -21.61
N SER A 159 -2.93 -33.09 -20.94
CA SER A 159 -3.20 -33.45 -19.53
C SER A 159 -2.18 -32.96 -18.47
N SER A 160 -1.27 -32.04 -18.76
CA SER A 160 -0.38 -31.47 -17.73
C SER A 160 -0.17 -29.96 -17.86
N GLN A 161 0.10 -29.45 -19.07
CA GLN A 161 0.25 -28.01 -19.33
C GLN A 161 -1.04 -27.22 -19.08
N ASN A 162 -2.21 -27.79 -19.41
CA ASN A 162 -3.50 -27.14 -19.14
C ASN A 162 -3.83 -27.03 -17.65
N LYS A 163 -3.33 -27.94 -16.81
CA LYS A 163 -3.50 -27.82 -15.35
C LYS A 163 -2.64 -26.70 -14.78
N VAL A 164 -1.41 -26.54 -15.25
CA VAL A 164 -0.53 -25.42 -14.85
C VAL A 164 -1.08 -24.09 -15.34
N LEU A 165 -1.58 -24.03 -16.58
CA LEU A 165 -2.23 -22.84 -17.13
C LEU A 165 -3.53 -22.50 -16.40
N LEU A 166 -4.37 -23.49 -16.08
CA LEU A 166 -5.58 -23.30 -15.25
C LEU A 166 -5.23 -22.88 -13.81
N LEU A 167 -4.15 -23.39 -13.23
CA LEU A 167 -3.66 -22.98 -11.92
C LEU A 167 -3.13 -21.54 -11.97
N TYR A 168 -2.43 -21.16 -13.05
CA TYR A 168 -1.94 -19.80 -13.28
C TYR A 168 -3.09 -18.81 -13.54
N ILE A 169 -4.13 -19.22 -14.28
CA ILE A 169 -5.34 -18.42 -14.51
C ILE A 169 -6.16 -18.30 -13.21
N ALA A 170 -6.33 -19.38 -12.44
CA ALA A 170 -6.97 -19.35 -11.14
C ALA A 170 -6.19 -18.50 -10.12
N TYR A 171 -4.86 -18.52 -10.19
CA TYR A 171 -3.97 -17.65 -9.44
C TYR A 171 -4.14 -16.18 -9.85
N ARG A 172 -4.12 -15.87 -11.16
CA ARG A 172 -4.32 -14.53 -11.75
C ARG A 172 -5.68 -13.91 -11.42
N PHE A 173 -6.75 -14.70 -11.30
CA PHE A 173 -8.11 -14.18 -11.14
C PHE A 173 -8.70 -14.34 -9.72
N ASN A 174 -8.34 -15.37 -8.94
CA ASN A 174 -9.11 -15.77 -7.76
C ASN A 174 -8.37 -15.65 -6.41
N GLY A 175 -7.04 -15.74 -6.37
CA GLY A 175 -6.25 -15.54 -5.13
C GLY A 175 -5.99 -14.05 -4.82
N ILE A 176 -5.73 -13.31 -5.88
CA ILE A 176 -5.28 -11.91 -5.92
C ILE A 176 -6.31 -10.90 -5.36
N LEU A 177 -7.60 -11.23 -5.39
CA LEU A 177 -8.68 -10.35 -4.91
C LEU A 177 -9.10 -10.58 -3.45
N ARG A 178 -8.67 -11.68 -2.82
CA ARG A 178 -9.19 -12.13 -1.50
C ARG A 178 -8.70 -11.29 -0.33
N ASN A 179 -7.42 -10.91 -0.33
CA ASN A 179 -6.83 -10.09 0.74
C ASN A 179 -7.46 -8.68 0.82
N TRP A 180 -8.11 -8.24 -0.26
CA TRP A 180 -8.77 -6.95 -0.32
C TRP A 180 -10.30 -7.08 -0.38
N ASP A 181 -10.83 -8.21 0.03
CA ASP A 181 -12.27 -8.46 0.09
C ASP A 181 -12.64 -8.81 1.54
N ASP A 182 -13.30 -7.85 2.19
CA ASP A 182 -13.80 -8.02 3.55
C ASP A 182 -14.78 -9.21 3.68
N GLN A 183 -15.44 -9.60 2.59
CA GLN A 183 -16.28 -10.80 2.54
C GLN A 183 -15.44 -12.09 2.47
N ALA A 184 -14.31 -12.07 1.77
CA ALA A 184 -13.39 -13.21 1.72
C ALA A 184 -12.76 -13.47 3.10
N HIS A 185 -12.39 -12.42 3.83
CA HIS A 185 -11.86 -12.53 5.20
C HIS A 185 -12.89 -13.18 6.15
N LEU A 186 -14.15 -12.73 6.07
CA LEU A 186 -15.24 -13.30 6.85
C LEU A 186 -15.46 -14.78 6.49
N SER A 187 -15.53 -15.09 5.20
CA SER A 187 -15.75 -16.45 4.71
C SER A 187 -14.63 -17.40 5.14
N PHE A 188 -13.37 -16.94 5.10
CA PHE A 188 -12.22 -17.68 5.60
C PHE A 188 -12.37 -17.97 7.09
N LEU A 189 -12.67 -16.97 7.91
CA LEU A 189 -12.84 -17.17 9.35
C LEU A 189 -14.01 -18.09 9.67
N GLN A 190 -15.13 -18.00 8.97
CA GLN A 190 -16.27 -18.91 9.15
C GLN A 190 -15.90 -20.37 8.83
N ALA A 191 -15.14 -20.60 7.76
CA ALA A 191 -14.69 -21.93 7.34
C ALA A 191 -13.65 -22.52 8.31
N HIS A 192 -12.71 -21.70 8.79
CA HIS A 192 -11.56 -22.14 9.57
C HIS A 192 -11.67 -21.89 11.08
N LEU A 193 -12.84 -21.47 11.58
CA LEU A 193 -13.02 -21.10 12.99
C LEU A 193 -12.63 -22.22 13.96
N CYS A 194 -13.00 -23.46 13.65
CA CYS A 194 -12.67 -24.63 14.47
C CYS A 194 -11.14 -24.81 14.58
N GLU A 195 -10.46 -24.80 13.44
CA GLU A 195 -9.00 -24.97 13.36
C GLU A 195 -8.26 -23.85 14.10
N LEU A 196 -8.74 -22.61 13.98
CA LEU A 196 -8.21 -21.44 14.68
C LEU A 196 -8.39 -21.56 16.20
N LEU A 197 -9.56 -21.98 16.67
CA LEU A 197 -9.82 -22.18 18.10
C LEU A 197 -8.98 -23.31 18.68
N GLU A 198 -8.74 -24.38 17.90
CA GLU A 198 -7.89 -25.50 18.32
C GLU A 198 -6.39 -25.15 18.43
N LEU A 199 -5.95 -24.05 17.81
CA LEU A 199 -4.58 -23.54 18.00
C LEU A 199 -4.42 -22.75 19.30
N LEU A 200 -5.52 -22.24 19.85
CA LEU A 200 -5.53 -21.38 21.03
C LEU A 200 -5.68 -22.18 22.32
N VAL A 201 -5.14 -21.63 23.42
CA VAL A 201 -5.37 -22.18 24.76
C VAL A 201 -6.64 -21.57 25.35
N GLU A 202 -6.79 -20.25 25.17
CA GLU A 202 -7.94 -19.48 25.62
C GLU A 202 -8.53 -18.70 24.45
N PRO A 203 -9.86 -18.64 24.30
CA PRO A 203 -10.50 -17.99 23.15
C PRO A 203 -10.35 -16.47 23.13
N GLY A 204 -10.00 -15.85 24.26
CA GLY A 204 -9.61 -14.44 24.31
C GLY A 204 -8.36 -14.11 23.49
N GLN A 205 -7.58 -15.11 23.10
CA GLN A 205 -6.35 -14.96 22.32
C GLN A 205 -6.60 -14.85 20.81
N LEU A 206 -7.86 -14.91 20.35
CA LEU A 206 -8.23 -14.74 18.93
C LEU A 206 -8.18 -13.27 18.50
N LEU A 207 -6.98 -12.69 18.51
CA LEU A 207 -6.72 -11.27 18.21
C LEU A 207 -6.92 -10.87 16.74
N LEU A 208 -7.36 -11.82 15.90
CA LEU A 208 -7.85 -11.60 14.54
C LEU A 208 -9.26 -10.97 14.52
N LEU A 209 -9.99 -11.03 15.64
CA LEU A 209 -11.36 -10.50 15.76
C LEU A 209 -11.42 -9.28 16.68
N GLU A 210 -12.25 -8.34 16.28
CA GLU A 210 -12.67 -7.21 17.09
C GLU A 210 -14.20 -7.07 16.97
N GLY A 211 -14.80 -6.26 17.84
CA GLY A 211 -16.23 -6.11 17.79
C GLY A 211 -16.78 -4.98 18.64
N SER A 212 -18.10 -4.85 18.62
CA SER A 212 -18.83 -3.80 19.32
C SER A 212 -20.16 -4.32 19.84
N VAL A 213 -20.59 -3.77 20.98
CA VAL A 213 -21.93 -3.98 21.56
C VAL A 213 -22.87 -2.81 21.20
N SER A 214 -22.33 -1.68 20.75
CA SER A 214 -23.02 -0.39 20.52
C SER A 214 -23.10 0.01 19.04
N ARG A 215 -23.46 -0.93 18.15
CA ARG A 215 -23.59 -0.71 16.68
C ARG A 215 -22.34 -0.06 16.04
N GLY A 216 -21.14 -0.43 16.49
CA GLY A 216 -19.87 0.01 15.89
C GLY A 216 -19.30 1.32 16.45
N ARG A 217 -19.92 1.95 17.47
CA ARG A 217 -19.40 3.21 18.05
C ARG A 217 -18.11 3.04 18.83
N THR A 218 -17.99 1.93 19.57
CA THR A 218 -16.80 1.63 20.39
C THR A 218 -16.31 0.23 20.04
N VAL A 219 -15.14 0.18 19.41
CA VAL A 219 -14.50 -1.09 19.02
C VAL A 219 -13.68 -1.62 20.19
N HIS A 220 -13.85 -2.90 20.47
CA HIS A 220 -13.13 -3.61 21.51
C HIS A 220 -12.51 -4.90 20.94
N PRO A 221 -11.31 -5.27 21.39
CA PRO A 221 -10.75 -6.58 21.10
C PRO A 221 -11.62 -7.68 21.75
N ILE A 222 -11.61 -8.87 21.15
CA ILE A 222 -12.48 -9.98 21.56
C ILE A 222 -12.35 -10.35 23.04
N HIS A 223 -11.14 -10.33 23.62
CA HIS A 223 -10.94 -10.65 25.04
C HIS A 223 -11.69 -9.69 25.98
N LYS A 224 -11.82 -8.40 25.63
CA LYS A 224 -12.59 -7.41 26.41
C LYS A 224 -14.09 -7.58 26.26
N LEU A 225 -14.55 -8.20 25.17
CA LEU A 225 -15.96 -8.54 24.99
C LEU A 225 -16.29 -9.81 25.78
N LEU A 226 -15.44 -10.84 25.67
CA LEU A 226 -15.56 -12.10 26.41
C LEU A 226 -15.35 -11.95 27.92
N SER A 227 -14.84 -10.81 28.42
CA SER A 227 -14.78 -10.53 29.86
C SER A 227 -16.09 -9.99 30.44
N ARG A 228 -17.07 -9.61 29.60
CA ARG A 228 -18.36 -9.06 30.05
C ARG A 228 -19.30 -10.19 30.46
N ALA A 229 -19.84 -10.13 31.68
CA ALA A 229 -20.73 -11.14 32.25
C ALA A 229 -21.89 -11.62 31.32
N PRO A 230 -22.66 -10.76 30.63
CA PRO A 230 -23.73 -11.23 29.75
C PRO A 230 -23.21 -12.01 28.53
N ILE A 231 -22.03 -11.64 28.03
CA ILE A 231 -21.39 -12.30 26.89
C ILE A 231 -20.78 -13.63 27.32
N GLN A 232 -20.18 -13.69 28.52
CA GLN A 232 -19.64 -14.93 29.09
C GLN A 232 -20.69 -16.03 29.16
N ALA A 233 -21.89 -15.71 29.64
CA ALA A 233 -22.98 -16.66 29.73
C ALA A 233 -23.41 -17.20 28.35
N GLN A 234 -23.52 -16.30 27.35
CA GLN A 234 -23.90 -16.66 25.98
C GLN A 234 -22.82 -17.47 25.25
N ALA A 235 -21.55 -17.15 25.48
CA ALA A 235 -20.42 -17.83 24.87
C ALA A 235 -20.05 -19.16 25.57
N GLY A 236 -20.78 -19.56 26.61
CA GLY A 236 -20.59 -20.83 27.31
C GLY A 236 -19.40 -20.88 28.25
N TYR A 237 -19.13 -19.78 28.95
CA TYR A 237 -18.11 -19.73 30.00
C TYR A 237 -18.53 -20.53 31.25
N SER A 238 -17.64 -21.40 31.72
CA SER A 238 -17.82 -22.16 32.96
C SER A 238 -17.04 -21.51 34.10
N LYS A 239 -17.77 -21.08 35.15
CA LYS A 239 -17.15 -20.54 36.37
C LYS A 239 -16.31 -21.59 37.12
N LEU A 240 -16.64 -22.87 36.97
CA LEU A 240 -15.97 -23.98 37.65
C LEU A 240 -14.57 -24.23 37.04
N SER A 241 -14.50 -24.33 35.71
CA SER A 241 -13.25 -24.62 34.98
C SER A 241 -12.50 -23.36 34.55
N ARG A 242 -13.07 -22.17 34.81
CA ARG A 242 -12.56 -20.85 34.40
C ARG A 242 -12.20 -20.77 32.92
N SER A 243 -12.97 -21.47 32.09
CA SER A 243 -12.71 -21.64 30.65
C SER A 243 -14.02 -21.70 29.87
N PHE A 244 -13.93 -21.47 28.57
CA PHE A 244 -15.06 -21.59 27.65
C PHE A 244 -15.15 -22.99 27.05
N SER A 245 -16.36 -23.53 26.99
CA SER A 245 -16.62 -24.76 26.25
C SER A 245 -16.55 -24.50 24.74
N LEU A 246 -15.80 -25.33 24.01
CA LEU A 246 -15.53 -25.14 22.57
C LEU A 246 -16.80 -25.04 21.72
N HIS A 247 -17.76 -25.95 21.90
CA HIS A 247 -18.97 -25.99 21.08
C HIS A 247 -19.89 -24.77 21.26
N PRO A 248 -20.29 -24.40 22.49
CA PRO A 248 -21.09 -23.17 22.72
C PRO A 248 -20.39 -21.91 22.21
N LEU A 249 -19.09 -21.79 22.46
CA LEU A 249 -18.31 -20.65 21.99
C LEU A 249 -18.28 -20.57 20.47
N MET A 250 -18.01 -21.69 19.79
CA MET A 250 -17.97 -21.73 18.32
C MET A 250 -19.34 -21.37 17.71
N ALA A 251 -20.43 -21.85 18.30
CA ALA A 251 -21.78 -21.50 17.87
C ALA A 251 -22.05 -20.00 18.05
N TRP A 252 -21.69 -19.44 19.21
CA TRP A 252 -21.82 -18.01 19.49
C TRP A 252 -20.99 -17.15 18.53
N LEU A 253 -19.73 -17.51 18.30
CA LEU A 253 -18.85 -16.79 17.37
C LEU A 253 -19.42 -16.78 15.94
N ARG A 254 -19.91 -17.92 15.46
CA ARG A 254 -20.55 -18.00 14.13
C ARG A 254 -21.79 -17.12 14.02
N GLN A 255 -22.58 -17.01 15.09
CA GLN A 255 -23.77 -16.17 15.13
C GLN A 255 -23.43 -14.68 15.21
N ALA A 256 -22.36 -14.32 15.93
CA ALA A 256 -21.93 -12.93 16.14
C ALA A 256 -21.06 -12.37 15.00
N LEU A 257 -20.46 -13.22 14.17
CA LEU A 257 -19.58 -12.82 13.07
C LEU A 257 -20.35 -12.14 11.93
N VAL A 258 -19.93 -10.92 11.61
CA VAL A 258 -20.48 -10.07 10.54
C VAL A 258 -19.36 -9.52 9.64
N PRO A 259 -19.68 -9.01 8.43
CA PRO A 259 -18.70 -8.30 7.61
C PRO A 259 -18.13 -7.08 8.33
N ASN A 260 -16.87 -6.73 8.04
CA ASN A 260 -16.22 -5.61 8.69
C ASN A 260 -16.94 -4.27 8.35
N PRO A 261 -17.48 -3.53 9.34
CA PRO A 261 -18.21 -2.28 9.10
C PRO A 261 -17.30 -1.13 8.64
N PHE A 262 -15.99 -1.27 8.78
CA PHE A 262 -14.97 -0.33 8.31
C PHE A 262 -14.25 -0.83 7.06
N GLY A 263 -14.67 -1.97 6.51
CA GLY A 263 -14.12 -2.60 5.31
C GLY A 263 -14.35 -1.83 4.01
N MET A 264 -13.74 -2.32 2.94
CA MET A 264 -13.85 -1.73 1.60
C MET A 264 -15.27 -1.74 1.06
N SER A 265 -16.00 -2.86 1.23
CA SER A 265 -17.38 -2.98 0.76
C SER A 265 -18.30 -1.98 1.46
N THR A 266 -18.07 -1.72 2.75
CA THR A 266 -18.82 -0.71 3.49
C THR A 266 -18.39 0.71 3.12
N CYS A 267 -17.09 0.97 2.97
CA CYS A 267 -16.58 2.26 2.49
C CYS A 267 -17.14 2.62 1.10
N LEU A 268 -17.31 1.66 0.19
CA LEU A 268 -17.95 1.87 -1.12
C LEU A 268 -19.43 2.22 -1.02
N ARG A 269 -20.17 1.53 -0.16
CA ARG A 269 -21.64 1.65 -0.05
C ARG A 269 -22.06 2.89 0.73
N SER A 270 -21.43 3.15 1.87
CA SER A 270 -21.85 4.17 2.84
C SER A 270 -20.75 5.17 3.21
N GLY A 271 -19.55 5.07 2.62
CA GLY A 271 -18.48 6.03 2.86
C GLY A 271 -18.82 7.43 2.33
N LYS A 272 -18.25 8.44 2.98
CA LYS A 272 -18.43 9.83 2.55
C LYS A 272 -17.71 10.02 1.21
N LYS A 273 -18.48 10.29 0.15
CA LYS A 273 -17.94 10.60 -1.17
C LYS A 273 -17.19 11.92 -1.10
N LEU A 274 -15.96 11.92 -1.62
CA LEU A 274 -15.17 13.13 -1.74
C LEU A 274 -15.42 13.74 -3.12
N ALA A 275 -15.90 14.99 -3.13
CA ALA A 275 -15.79 15.87 -4.28
C ALA A 275 -14.38 16.45 -4.25
N TRP A 276 -13.42 15.81 -4.91
CA TRP A 276 -12.18 16.51 -5.22
C TRP A 276 -12.48 17.39 -6.44
N ALA A 277 -12.20 18.68 -6.29
CA ALA A 277 -12.54 19.67 -7.30
C ALA A 277 -11.94 19.23 -8.63
N GLN A 278 -12.79 19.13 -9.63
CA GLN A 278 -12.40 18.81 -10.99
C GLN A 278 -11.64 20.03 -11.49
N GLN A 279 -10.31 19.93 -11.69
CA GLN A 279 -9.55 21.03 -12.29
C GLN A 279 -9.79 21.16 -13.80
N VAL A 280 -10.60 20.27 -14.39
CA VAL A 280 -10.93 20.29 -15.82
C VAL A 280 -12.46 20.27 -16.00
N GLU A 281 -12.99 21.35 -16.57
CA GLU A 281 -14.41 21.46 -16.94
C GLU A 281 -14.67 20.64 -18.22
N GLY A 282 -15.51 19.62 -18.12
CA GLY A 282 -15.82 18.72 -19.24
C GLY A 282 -16.53 17.43 -18.81
N ALA A 283 -17.17 16.75 -19.76
CA ALA A 283 -17.96 15.52 -19.58
C ALA A 283 -17.14 14.26 -19.21
N MET A 284 -16.02 14.42 -18.49
CA MET A 284 -15.25 13.29 -17.97
C MET A 284 -15.96 12.66 -16.76
N LYS A 285 -15.97 11.32 -16.70
CA LYS A 285 -16.53 10.60 -15.56
C LYS A 285 -15.79 10.99 -14.29
N ARG A 286 -16.51 11.53 -13.30
CA ARG A 286 -15.99 11.93 -11.99
C ARG A 286 -15.29 10.75 -11.29
N ALA A 287 -14.07 11.00 -10.80
CA ALA A 287 -13.33 10.05 -9.96
C ALA A 287 -14.20 9.56 -8.78
N LYS A 288 -14.25 8.25 -8.56
CA LYS A 288 -15.02 7.66 -7.45
C LYS A 288 -14.12 7.56 -6.23
N ILE A 289 -14.24 8.54 -5.35
CA ILE A 289 -13.44 8.60 -4.13
C ILE A 289 -14.37 8.51 -2.92
N ALA A 290 -14.15 7.50 -2.09
CA ALA A 290 -14.92 7.24 -0.88
C ALA A 290 -13.99 7.09 0.32
N ARG A 291 -14.44 7.54 1.49
CA ARG A 291 -13.68 7.43 2.74
C ARG A 291 -14.56 7.13 3.94
N ASN A 292 -14.00 6.45 4.93
CA ASN A 292 -14.61 6.24 6.24
C ASN A 292 -13.89 7.00 7.37
N THR A 293 -12.85 7.79 7.05
CA THR A 293 -11.89 8.39 8.01
C THR A 293 -12.50 9.30 9.08
N HIS A 294 -13.77 9.67 8.93
CA HIS A 294 -14.53 10.50 9.87
C HIS A 294 -15.24 9.70 10.97
N MET A 295 -15.38 8.37 10.81
CA MET A 295 -16.05 7.49 11.78
C MET A 295 -15.20 6.28 12.16
N ALA A 296 -14.22 5.91 11.32
CA ALA A 296 -13.41 4.74 11.58
C ALA A 296 -12.43 4.97 12.74
N PRO A 297 -12.25 3.99 13.63
CA PRO A 297 -11.22 4.06 14.65
C PRO A 297 -9.81 4.05 14.02
N PRO A 298 -8.77 4.44 14.79
CA PRO A 298 -7.38 4.28 14.37
C PRO A 298 -7.09 2.86 13.85
N GLY A 299 -6.29 2.74 12.79
CA GLY A 299 -6.00 1.47 12.11
C GLY A 299 -7.06 0.98 11.13
N SER A 300 -8.33 1.43 11.26
CA SER A 300 -9.43 1.07 10.33
C SER A 300 -9.83 2.17 9.36
N LYS A 301 -9.09 3.29 9.38
CA LYS A 301 -9.23 4.38 8.40
C LYS A 301 -8.94 3.83 7.00
N MET A 302 -9.88 4.04 6.08
CA MET A 302 -9.83 3.61 4.69
C MET A 302 -10.16 4.78 3.77
N VAL A 303 -9.39 4.89 2.70
CA VAL A 303 -9.67 5.77 1.55
C VAL A 303 -9.58 4.94 0.29
N LEU A 304 -10.67 4.92 -0.48
CA LEU A 304 -10.76 4.21 -1.74
C LEU A 304 -10.85 5.22 -2.88
N MET A 305 -9.92 5.13 -3.81
CA MET A 305 -9.87 5.88 -5.05
C MET A 305 -10.02 4.90 -6.19
N SER A 306 -11.07 5.04 -6.99
CA SER A 306 -11.29 4.17 -8.13
C SER A 306 -11.75 4.90 -9.37
N GLN A 307 -11.32 4.39 -10.53
CA GLN A 307 -11.71 4.91 -11.84
C GLN A 307 -11.31 6.37 -12.04
N VAL A 308 -10.14 6.76 -11.53
CA VAL A 308 -9.50 8.02 -11.89
C VAL A 308 -8.95 7.85 -13.30
N PHE A 309 -9.41 8.69 -14.23
CA PHE A 309 -9.07 8.56 -15.65
C PHE A 309 -8.69 9.92 -16.22
N ARG A 310 -7.51 10.01 -16.85
CA ARG A 310 -7.03 11.25 -17.51
C ARG A 310 -7.10 12.49 -16.61
N GLN A 311 -6.71 12.31 -15.35
CA GLN A 311 -6.80 13.35 -14.32
C GLN A 311 -5.53 13.36 -13.47
N THR A 312 -5.14 14.56 -13.05
CA THR A 312 -4.13 14.77 -12.04
C THR A 312 -4.81 15.05 -10.70
N LEU A 313 -4.50 14.23 -9.70
CA LEU A 313 -5.02 14.36 -8.35
C LEU A 313 -3.85 14.59 -7.42
N ALA A 314 -3.80 15.76 -6.80
CA ALA A 314 -2.80 16.06 -5.79
C ALA A 314 -3.47 16.36 -4.47
N LYS A 315 -3.04 15.66 -3.43
CA LYS A 315 -3.58 15.86 -2.11
C LYS A 315 -2.53 15.71 -1.03
N ASP A 316 -2.39 16.79 -0.28
CA ASP A 316 -1.95 16.79 1.10
C ASP A 316 -3.16 17.10 2.01
N SER A 317 -3.37 16.30 3.05
CA SER A 317 -4.43 16.48 4.03
C SER A 317 -4.30 15.55 5.24
N ASP A 318 -4.60 16.10 6.41
CA ASP A 318 -4.84 15.34 7.66
C ASP A 318 -5.85 14.19 7.53
N LYS A 319 -6.72 14.25 6.52
CA LYS A 319 -7.71 13.19 6.24
C LYS A 319 -7.09 11.90 5.73
N LEU A 320 -5.88 11.95 5.18
CA LEU A 320 -5.11 10.80 4.69
C LEU A 320 -4.19 10.23 5.77
N VAL A 321 -3.87 11.01 6.82
CA VAL A 321 -2.93 10.63 7.88
C VAL A 321 -3.34 9.32 8.56
N GLY A 322 -2.47 8.32 8.44
CA GLY A 322 -2.65 6.98 9.01
C GLY A 322 -3.81 6.20 8.38
N ALA A 323 -4.24 6.55 7.16
CA ALA A 323 -5.25 5.80 6.42
C ALA A 323 -4.65 4.68 5.57
N ASN A 324 -5.39 3.60 5.42
CA ASN A 324 -5.14 2.56 4.43
C ASN A 324 -5.76 3.01 3.09
N VAL A 325 -4.94 3.19 2.06
CA VAL A 325 -5.38 3.73 0.77
C VAL A 325 -5.45 2.62 -0.27
N LYS A 326 -6.58 2.53 -1.00
CA LYS A 326 -6.71 1.65 -2.17
C LYS A 326 -6.93 2.49 -3.42
N ILE A 327 -6.02 2.36 -4.38
CA ILE A 327 -6.07 2.95 -5.71
C ILE A 327 -6.39 1.81 -6.69
N HIS A 328 -7.56 1.87 -7.33
CA HIS A 328 -8.08 0.73 -8.08
C HIS A 328 -8.68 1.12 -9.43
N ARG A 329 -8.22 0.47 -10.51
CA ARG A 329 -8.68 0.72 -11.88
C ARG A 329 -8.52 2.18 -12.32
N CYS A 330 -7.39 2.80 -11.98
CA CYS A 330 -7.03 4.12 -12.48
C CYS A 330 -6.23 3.98 -13.78
N SER A 331 -6.45 4.88 -14.75
CA SER A 331 -5.75 4.82 -16.03
C SER A 331 -5.39 6.22 -16.52
N ASP A 332 -4.20 6.36 -17.10
CA ASP A 332 -3.73 7.62 -17.70
C ASP A 332 -3.79 8.78 -16.69
N ALA A 333 -3.43 8.53 -15.43
CA ALA A 333 -3.63 9.46 -14.31
C ALA A 333 -2.31 9.76 -13.59
N PHE A 334 -2.23 10.97 -13.03
CA PHE A 334 -1.15 11.38 -12.13
C PHE A 334 -1.73 11.53 -10.72
N ILE A 335 -1.21 10.78 -9.75
CA ILE A 335 -1.78 10.73 -8.40
C ILE A 335 -0.68 11.04 -7.39
N TYR A 336 -0.81 12.17 -6.69
CA TYR A 336 0.09 12.63 -5.65
C TYR A 336 -0.64 12.60 -4.31
N LEU A 337 -0.26 11.68 -3.41
CA LEU A 337 -0.79 11.58 -2.05
C LEU A 337 0.34 11.85 -1.05
N LEU A 338 0.58 13.12 -0.75
CA LEU A 338 1.77 13.61 -0.06
C LEU A 338 1.52 13.76 1.45
N SER A 339 1.01 12.71 2.09
CA SER A 339 0.76 12.66 3.53
C SER A 339 1.24 11.33 4.11
N PRO A 340 1.46 11.20 5.44
CA PRO A 340 1.79 9.94 6.09
C PRO A 340 0.67 8.89 5.94
N LEU A 341 0.95 7.76 5.30
CA LEU A 341 -0.05 6.71 5.03
C LEU A 341 0.21 5.48 5.91
N ARG A 342 -0.85 4.76 6.29
CA ARG A 342 -0.71 3.47 6.99
C ARG A 342 -0.24 2.39 6.02
N SER A 343 -0.99 2.20 4.95
CA SER A 343 -0.73 1.20 3.90
C SER A 343 -1.31 1.65 2.57
N VAL A 344 -0.79 1.13 1.46
CA VAL A 344 -1.27 1.47 0.11
C VAL A 344 -1.44 0.23 -0.76
N SER A 345 -2.53 0.18 -1.53
CA SER A 345 -2.78 -0.81 -2.58
C SER A 345 -2.95 -0.14 -3.92
N LEU A 346 -2.20 -0.57 -4.92
CA LEU A 346 -2.42 -0.22 -6.32
C LEU A 346 -2.86 -1.49 -7.05
N ASP A 347 -4.12 -1.53 -7.48
CA ASP A 347 -4.70 -2.70 -8.16
C ASP A 347 -5.30 -2.33 -9.51
N LYS A 348 -4.90 -3.04 -10.58
CA LYS A 348 -5.45 -2.88 -11.94
C LYS A 348 -5.30 -1.47 -12.51
N CYS A 349 -4.22 -0.78 -12.16
CA CYS A 349 -3.92 0.56 -12.70
C CYS A 349 -3.07 0.49 -13.96
N ARG A 350 -3.22 1.46 -14.87
CA ARG A 350 -2.51 1.48 -16.16
C ARG A 350 -1.99 2.86 -16.53
N ASN A 351 -0.84 2.95 -17.20
CA ASN A 351 -0.31 4.20 -17.77
C ASN A 351 -0.35 5.39 -16.79
N SER A 352 -0.01 5.16 -15.52
CA SER A 352 -0.24 6.16 -14.46
C SER A 352 1.03 6.40 -13.66
N THR A 353 1.20 7.62 -13.16
CA THR A 353 2.27 7.98 -12.22
C THR A 353 1.67 8.20 -10.84
N VAL A 354 2.21 7.53 -9.84
CA VAL A 354 1.72 7.59 -8.45
C VAL A 354 2.87 7.96 -7.52
N VAL A 355 2.79 9.15 -6.93
CA VAL A 355 3.75 9.67 -5.95
C VAL A 355 3.10 9.66 -4.57
N LEU A 356 3.77 9.04 -3.61
CA LEU A 356 3.22 8.78 -2.28
C LEU A 356 4.13 9.36 -1.20
N GLY A 357 3.53 9.91 -0.16
CA GLY A 357 4.19 10.17 1.10
C GLY A 357 4.60 8.87 1.81
N PRO A 358 5.33 8.96 2.94
CA PRO A 358 5.82 7.82 3.70
C PRO A 358 4.70 6.85 4.12
N ILE A 359 4.94 5.56 3.88
CA ILE A 359 3.98 4.48 4.11
C ILE A 359 4.49 3.62 5.26
N GLU A 360 3.83 3.72 6.41
CA GLU A 360 4.22 3.10 7.67
C GLU A 360 4.49 1.60 7.55
N THR A 361 3.57 0.86 6.91
CA THR A 361 3.62 -0.61 6.84
C THR A 361 4.07 -1.09 5.47
N SER A 362 3.15 -1.19 4.50
CA SER A 362 3.45 -1.74 3.19
C SER A 362 2.68 -1.10 2.05
N ILE A 363 3.32 -1.07 0.88
CA ILE A 363 2.68 -0.85 -0.41
C ILE A 363 2.59 -2.16 -1.20
N HIS A 364 1.41 -2.43 -1.74
CA HIS A 364 1.14 -3.59 -2.58
C HIS A 364 0.75 -3.15 -4.00
N ILE A 365 1.52 -3.56 -5.01
CA ILE A 365 1.30 -3.25 -6.42
C ILE A 365 0.90 -4.52 -7.16
N GLN A 366 -0.27 -4.50 -7.81
CA GLN A 366 -0.87 -5.70 -8.35
C GLN A 366 -1.62 -5.49 -9.65
N SER A 367 -1.41 -6.40 -10.60
CA SER A 367 -2.11 -6.37 -11.90
C SER A 367 -2.00 -5.01 -12.60
N CYS A 368 -0.90 -4.29 -12.36
CA CYS A 368 -0.65 -2.97 -12.91
C CYS A 368 0.19 -3.07 -14.18
N GLU A 369 -0.01 -2.14 -15.10
CA GLU A 369 0.66 -2.13 -16.39
C GLU A 369 1.18 -0.72 -16.70
N ASN A 370 2.48 -0.59 -17.00
CA ASN A 370 3.07 0.70 -17.32
C ASN A 370 2.78 1.79 -16.25
N VAL A 371 2.99 1.44 -14.99
CA VAL A 371 2.77 2.36 -13.85
C VAL A 371 4.12 2.76 -13.25
N LYS A 372 4.32 4.06 -13.04
CA LYS A 372 5.46 4.60 -12.28
C LYS A 372 5.02 4.87 -10.85
N VAL A 373 5.74 4.33 -9.86
CA VAL A 373 5.47 4.55 -8.43
C VAL A 373 6.71 5.14 -7.78
N VAL A 374 6.54 6.21 -7.00
CA VAL A 374 7.61 6.83 -6.20
C VAL A 374 7.14 6.87 -4.75
N CYS A 375 7.85 6.17 -3.85
CA CYS A 375 7.40 6.03 -2.46
C CYS A 375 8.54 5.76 -1.47
N VAL A 376 8.28 6.13 -0.21
CA VAL A 376 9.02 5.66 0.96
C VAL A 376 8.10 4.69 1.71
N ALA A 377 8.55 3.47 2.00
CA ALA A 377 7.66 2.46 2.59
C ALA A 377 8.40 1.49 3.51
N GLY A 378 7.75 1.06 4.60
CA GLY A 378 8.27 -0.03 5.45
C GLY A 378 8.52 -1.32 4.66
N ARG A 379 7.64 -1.62 3.70
CA ARG A 379 7.78 -2.73 2.76
C ARG A 379 7.14 -2.45 1.40
N LEU A 380 7.74 -3.01 0.36
CA LEU A 380 7.22 -3.03 -1.01
C LEU A 380 6.94 -4.46 -1.46
N ALA A 381 5.76 -4.71 -2.03
CA ALA A 381 5.41 -6.00 -2.64
C ALA A 381 4.75 -5.78 -4.02
N ILE A 382 5.22 -6.52 -5.03
CA ILE A 382 4.81 -6.37 -6.43
C ILE A 382 4.45 -7.74 -7.00
N GLY A 383 3.26 -7.88 -7.56
CA GLY A 383 2.81 -9.14 -8.17
C GLY A 383 2.01 -8.94 -9.46
N SER A 384 2.10 -9.90 -10.37
CA SER A 384 1.32 -9.93 -11.61
C SER A 384 1.32 -8.62 -12.42
N SER A 385 2.41 -7.84 -12.37
CA SER A 385 2.49 -6.49 -12.96
C SER A 385 3.54 -6.41 -14.07
N SER A 386 3.32 -5.57 -15.08
CA SER A 386 4.14 -5.49 -16.28
C SER A 386 4.60 -4.07 -16.62
N TYR A 387 5.87 -3.91 -17.00
CA TYR A 387 6.45 -2.61 -17.41
C TYR A 387 6.32 -1.50 -16.35
N CYS A 388 6.20 -1.88 -15.07
CA CYS A 388 6.13 -0.89 -13.99
C CYS A 388 7.53 -0.46 -13.57
N THR A 389 7.67 0.83 -13.23
CA THR A 389 8.90 1.40 -12.66
C THR A 389 8.64 1.81 -11.23
N ILE A 390 9.40 1.29 -10.27
CA ILE A 390 9.22 1.56 -8.85
C ILE A 390 10.48 2.19 -8.30
N HIS A 391 10.33 3.41 -7.80
CA HIS A 391 11.35 4.16 -7.11
C HIS A 391 11.05 4.13 -5.62
N ALA A 392 11.94 3.51 -4.84
CA ALA A 392 11.66 3.20 -3.45
C ALA A 392 12.80 3.57 -2.52
N LEU A 393 12.43 3.98 -1.31
CA LEU A 393 13.26 3.93 -0.11
C LEU A 393 12.56 2.98 0.85
N THR A 394 13.21 1.88 1.19
CA THR A 394 12.60 0.87 2.06
C THR A 394 13.66 0.13 2.89
N PRO A 395 13.43 -0.08 4.19
CA PRO A 395 14.36 -0.81 5.05
C PRO A 395 14.35 -2.32 4.80
N THR A 396 13.33 -2.84 4.11
CA THR A 396 13.16 -4.27 3.84
C THR A 396 13.33 -4.59 2.36
N ARG A 397 13.70 -5.83 2.05
CA ARG A 397 13.89 -6.29 0.67
C ARG A 397 12.55 -6.24 -0.09
N PRO A 398 12.45 -5.58 -1.26
CA PRO A 398 11.23 -5.59 -2.07
C PRO A 398 10.81 -7.01 -2.45
N LEU A 399 9.54 -7.34 -2.25
CA LEU A 399 9.00 -8.66 -2.55
C LEU A 399 8.51 -8.72 -4.00
N LEU A 400 9.15 -9.57 -4.80
CA LEU A 400 8.72 -9.85 -6.17
C LEU A 400 7.92 -11.15 -6.19
N LEU A 401 6.60 -11.01 -6.26
CA LEU A 401 5.66 -12.12 -6.33
C LEU A 401 5.51 -12.63 -7.78
N PRO A 402 4.95 -13.83 -8.00
CA PRO A 402 4.80 -14.40 -9.32
C PRO A 402 3.95 -13.56 -10.29
N GLY A 403 4.27 -13.68 -11.59
CA GLY A 403 3.53 -13.08 -12.70
C GLY A 403 4.01 -11.70 -13.15
N ASN A 404 5.14 -11.22 -12.64
CA ASN A 404 5.72 -9.95 -13.04
C ASN A 404 6.48 -10.05 -14.39
N THR A 405 6.56 -8.94 -15.12
CA THR A 405 7.29 -8.86 -16.40
C THR A 405 7.92 -7.49 -16.57
N ALA A 406 9.22 -7.44 -16.91
CA ALA A 406 9.92 -6.20 -17.23
C ALA A 406 9.76 -5.09 -16.17
N LEU A 407 9.83 -5.43 -14.88
CA LEU A 407 9.86 -4.43 -13.82
C LEU A 407 11.18 -3.66 -13.81
N THR A 408 11.13 -2.39 -13.45
CA THR A 408 12.33 -1.57 -13.23
C THR A 408 12.33 -1.04 -11.80
N LEU A 409 13.37 -1.34 -11.02
CA LEU A 409 13.55 -0.83 -9.66
C LEU A 409 14.60 0.28 -9.65
N GLY A 410 14.31 1.40 -9.01
CA GLY A 410 15.24 2.53 -8.91
C GLY A 410 15.26 3.13 -7.51
N PRO A 411 16.26 3.98 -7.20
CA PRO A 411 16.28 4.70 -5.94
C PRO A 411 15.14 5.72 -5.88
N PHE A 412 14.65 5.97 -4.66
CA PHE A 412 13.85 7.14 -4.36
C PHE A 412 14.64 8.43 -4.67
N HIS A 413 13.96 9.44 -5.21
CA HIS A 413 14.64 10.54 -5.88
C HIS A 413 13.85 11.85 -5.91
N THR A 414 12.84 11.99 -5.05
CA THR A 414 12.00 13.18 -4.99
C THR A 414 11.97 13.69 -3.56
N HIS A 415 11.59 14.95 -3.36
CA HIS A 415 11.25 15.47 -2.05
C HIS A 415 9.98 16.32 -2.13
N TYR A 416 9.39 16.58 -0.99
CA TYR A 416 8.43 17.66 -0.80
C TYR A 416 8.66 18.26 0.59
N PRO A 417 8.29 19.53 0.81
CA PRO A 417 8.69 20.30 2.01
C PRO A 417 8.50 19.61 3.37
N SER A 418 7.43 18.83 3.57
CA SER A 418 7.14 18.15 4.85
C SER A 418 7.61 16.68 4.90
N LEU A 419 8.44 16.23 3.94
CA LEU A 419 8.75 14.81 3.77
C LEU A 419 9.52 14.21 4.95
N GLU A 420 10.54 14.89 5.48
CA GLU A 420 11.34 14.36 6.60
C GLU A 420 10.51 14.24 7.88
N ASP A 421 9.67 15.23 8.18
CA ASP A 421 8.71 15.18 9.29
C ASP A 421 7.72 14.03 9.12
N HIS A 422 7.20 13.85 7.90
CA HIS A 422 6.32 12.73 7.59
C HIS A 422 7.03 11.38 7.78
N MET A 423 8.30 11.26 7.37
CA MET A 423 9.11 10.05 7.54
C MET A 423 9.32 9.73 9.03
N ALA A 424 9.71 10.74 9.81
CA ALA A 424 9.87 10.62 11.26
C ALA A 424 8.56 10.21 11.94
N SER A 425 7.42 10.80 11.55
CA SER A 425 6.10 10.50 12.13
C SER A 425 5.66 9.04 11.95
N VAL A 426 6.13 8.38 10.88
CA VAL A 426 5.85 6.97 10.59
C VAL A 426 7.02 6.06 10.93
N GLY A 427 8.07 6.56 11.57
CA GLY A 427 9.22 5.77 12.01
C GLY A 427 10.04 5.17 10.87
N LEU A 428 10.18 5.88 9.75
CA LEU A 428 11.03 5.47 8.62
C LEU A 428 12.25 6.38 8.54
N ALA A 429 13.44 5.77 8.47
CA ALA A 429 14.71 6.45 8.30
C ALA A 429 15.24 6.28 6.88
N VAL A 430 16.26 7.07 6.51
CA VAL A 430 16.94 6.96 5.21
C VAL A 430 17.82 5.71 5.09
N VAL A 431 18.17 5.10 6.23
CA VAL A 431 18.94 3.86 6.34
C VAL A 431 18.30 2.96 7.42
N PRO A 432 18.32 1.62 7.25
CA PRO A 432 18.82 0.89 6.08
C PRO A 432 17.93 1.10 4.85
N ASN A 433 18.49 0.91 3.66
CA ASN A 433 17.77 1.05 2.40
C ASN A 433 18.11 -0.12 1.46
N ALA A 434 17.15 -1.02 1.25
CA ALA A 434 17.32 -2.30 0.56
C ALA A 434 16.56 -2.37 -0.78
N TRP A 435 16.23 -1.22 -1.38
CA TRP A 435 15.45 -1.12 -2.61
C TRP A 435 16.03 -1.91 -3.80
N ASP A 436 17.34 -2.13 -3.84
CA ASP A 436 18.09 -2.81 -4.89
C ASP A 436 18.31 -4.31 -4.61
N GLN A 437 17.82 -4.83 -3.48
CA GLN A 437 17.97 -6.23 -3.05
C GLN A 437 16.64 -6.98 -3.01
N PRO A 438 15.91 -7.13 -4.14
CA PRO A 438 14.62 -7.78 -4.13
C PRO A 438 14.71 -9.24 -3.69
N LEU A 439 13.64 -9.72 -3.04
CA LEU A 439 13.43 -11.12 -2.70
C LEU A 439 12.36 -11.69 -3.63
N LEU A 440 12.74 -12.65 -4.48
CA LEU A 440 11.80 -13.33 -5.37
C LEU A 440 11.08 -14.44 -4.61
N VAL A 441 9.76 -14.31 -4.47
CA VAL A 441 8.91 -15.28 -3.76
C VAL A 441 8.22 -16.17 -4.79
N GLY A 442 8.66 -17.42 -4.90
CA GLY A 442 8.11 -18.41 -5.84
C GLY A 442 6.96 -19.23 -5.28
N VAL A 443 6.31 -19.99 -6.16
CA VAL A 443 5.44 -21.12 -5.76
C VAL A 443 6.34 -22.34 -5.55
N GLU A 444 6.07 -23.18 -4.55
CA GLU A 444 6.86 -24.41 -4.32
C GLU A 444 7.04 -25.19 -5.65
N GLY A 445 8.30 -25.37 -6.07
CA GLY A 445 8.66 -26.12 -7.28
C GLY A 445 8.82 -25.30 -8.57
N THR A 446 8.61 -23.98 -8.56
CA THR A 446 8.95 -23.10 -9.70
C THR A 446 10.18 -22.27 -9.42
N THR A 447 11.12 -22.23 -10.37
CA THR A 447 12.24 -21.29 -10.33
C THR A 447 11.70 -19.90 -10.63
N PRO A 448 11.93 -18.90 -9.75
CA PRO A 448 11.58 -17.52 -10.05
C PRO A 448 12.30 -17.08 -11.33
N ASP A 449 11.60 -16.34 -12.20
CA ASP A 449 12.21 -15.82 -13.42
C ASP A 449 13.09 -14.60 -13.09
N PRO A 450 14.43 -14.71 -13.16
CA PRO A 450 15.32 -13.59 -12.88
C PRO A 450 15.19 -12.47 -13.92
N GLY A 451 14.64 -12.74 -15.11
CA GLY A 451 14.36 -11.73 -16.15
C GLY A 451 13.11 -10.87 -15.89
N SER A 452 12.39 -11.13 -14.79
CA SER A 452 11.16 -10.40 -14.45
C SER A 452 11.41 -8.95 -14.01
N TYR A 453 12.66 -8.58 -13.67
CA TYR A 453 13.03 -7.23 -13.26
C TYR A 453 14.45 -6.83 -13.70
N ARG A 454 14.71 -5.51 -13.71
CA ARG A 454 16.05 -4.92 -13.80
C ARG A 454 16.18 -3.76 -12.82
N LEU A 455 17.40 -3.40 -12.45
CA LEU A 455 17.67 -2.12 -11.80
C LEU A 455 17.69 -1.02 -12.86
N LEU A 456 17.18 0.16 -12.52
CA LEU A 456 17.15 1.32 -13.39
C LEU A 456 18.58 1.76 -13.71
N PRO A 457 19.03 1.76 -14.98
CA PRO A 457 20.35 2.25 -15.30
C PRO A 457 20.50 3.73 -14.90
N PRO A 458 21.65 4.15 -14.35
CA PRO A 458 21.91 5.56 -14.02
C PRO A 458 21.75 6.49 -15.23
N ALA A 459 22.07 6.00 -16.43
CA ALA A 459 21.88 6.72 -17.69
C ALA A 459 20.40 6.85 -18.13
N GLU A 460 19.45 6.21 -17.45
CA GLU A 460 18.01 6.40 -17.69
C GLU A 460 17.35 7.20 -16.55
N PHE A 461 18.11 7.57 -15.51
CA PHE A 461 17.59 8.15 -14.29
C PHE A 461 17.36 9.67 -14.41
N CYS A 462 16.13 10.11 -14.19
CA CYS A 462 15.76 11.52 -14.10
C CYS A 462 14.97 11.76 -12.81
N PRO A 463 15.40 12.69 -11.94
CA PRO A 463 14.62 13.06 -10.78
C PRO A 463 13.24 13.62 -11.14
N LEU A 464 12.27 13.37 -10.26
CA LEU A 464 10.90 13.85 -10.35
C LEU A 464 10.80 15.08 -9.45
N VAL A 465 10.17 16.12 -9.97
CA VAL A 465 9.84 17.33 -9.21
C VAL A 465 8.36 17.26 -8.85
N VAL A 466 8.04 17.47 -7.57
CA VAL A 466 6.66 17.61 -7.13
C VAL A 466 6.16 19.00 -7.53
N PRO A 467 5.16 19.14 -8.41
CA PRO A 467 4.79 20.42 -9.00
C PRO A 467 3.86 21.28 -8.10
N PHE A 468 3.87 21.06 -6.79
CA PHE A 468 2.97 21.72 -5.84
C PHE A 468 3.77 22.51 -4.80
N ARG A 469 3.28 23.71 -4.49
CA ARG A 469 3.79 24.48 -3.35
C ARG A 469 3.22 23.92 -2.06
N MET A 470 4.09 23.69 -1.08
CA MET A 470 3.75 23.17 0.25
C MET A 470 4.63 23.88 1.29
N GLU A 471 4.24 23.78 2.56
CA GLU A 471 5.03 24.30 3.69
C GLU A 471 5.91 23.19 4.30
N GLY A 472 7.12 23.54 4.71
CA GLY A 472 8.08 22.63 5.34
C GLY A 472 9.54 22.96 4.95
N ASP A 473 10.48 22.28 5.57
CA ASP A 473 11.90 22.62 5.52
C ASP A 473 12.74 21.68 4.63
N THR A 474 12.18 20.54 4.22
CA THR A 474 12.88 19.59 3.35
C THR A 474 13.05 20.18 1.94
N CYS A 475 14.30 20.48 1.56
CA CYS A 475 14.66 21.05 0.26
C CYS A 475 15.42 20.07 -0.67
N GLU A 476 15.75 18.87 -0.18
CA GLU A 476 16.55 17.89 -0.91
C GLU A 476 16.00 16.47 -0.72
N VAL A 477 16.47 15.52 -1.54
CA VAL A 477 16.08 14.11 -1.40
C VAL A 477 16.65 13.57 -0.08
N PRO A 478 15.81 13.10 0.87
CA PRO A 478 16.31 12.56 2.14
C PRO A 478 17.28 11.40 1.92
N GLY A 479 18.48 11.51 2.49
CA GLY A 479 19.55 10.52 2.35
C GLY A 479 20.34 10.62 1.04
N GLY A 480 19.99 11.56 0.16
CA GLY A 480 20.64 11.76 -1.13
C GLY A 480 20.41 10.61 -2.12
N LEU A 481 21.04 10.72 -3.30
CA LEU A 481 21.05 9.65 -4.29
C LEU A 481 22.23 8.71 -4.06
N PRO A 482 22.12 7.41 -4.41
CA PRO A 482 23.29 6.54 -4.40
C PRO A 482 24.38 7.08 -5.33
N SER A 483 25.64 6.93 -4.94
CA SER A 483 26.79 7.59 -5.57
C SER A 483 26.86 7.46 -7.10
N LEU A 484 26.47 6.30 -7.63
CA LEU A 484 26.45 6.05 -9.08
C LEU A 484 25.39 6.90 -9.81
N TYR A 485 24.20 7.04 -9.22
CA TYR A 485 23.13 7.89 -9.75
C TYR A 485 23.47 9.37 -9.57
N GLN A 486 24.01 9.73 -8.41
CA GLN A 486 24.46 11.09 -8.10
C GLN A 486 25.49 11.58 -9.12
N LYS A 487 26.55 10.80 -9.37
CA LYS A 487 27.58 11.16 -10.36
C LYS A 487 27.01 11.35 -11.77
N THR A 488 26.13 10.45 -12.20
CA THR A 488 25.50 10.54 -13.53
C THR A 488 24.58 11.76 -13.63
N HIS A 489 23.92 12.14 -12.52
CA HIS A 489 23.11 13.35 -12.44
C HIS A 489 23.96 14.62 -12.56
N GLU A 490 25.06 14.70 -11.81
CA GLU A 490 26.02 15.83 -11.86
C GLU A 490 26.64 15.98 -13.25
N GLU A 491 26.97 14.88 -13.93
CA GLU A 491 27.48 14.90 -15.31
C GLU A 491 26.44 15.47 -16.30
N ARG A 492 25.15 15.19 -16.09
CA ARG A 492 24.05 15.78 -16.89
C ARG A 492 23.88 17.26 -16.59
N GLU A 493 23.85 17.65 -15.33
CA GLU A 493 23.76 19.06 -14.94
C GLU A 493 24.93 19.87 -15.50
N LYS A 494 26.14 19.33 -15.42
CA LYS A 494 27.32 19.95 -16.03
C LYS A 494 27.16 20.10 -17.54
N SER A 495 26.65 19.06 -18.22
CA SER A 495 26.40 19.14 -19.67
C SER A 495 25.36 20.22 -20.02
N VAL A 496 24.33 20.40 -19.19
CA VAL A 496 23.34 21.48 -19.35
C VAL A 496 23.98 22.85 -19.12
N GLN A 497 24.82 23.00 -18.09
CA GLN A 497 25.54 24.24 -17.81
C GLN A 497 26.52 24.61 -18.93
N ASP A 498 27.27 23.63 -19.46
CA ASP A 498 28.19 23.79 -20.58
C ASP A 498 27.42 24.21 -21.85
N TRP A 499 26.24 23.63 -22.09
CA TRP A 499 25.36 24.04 -23.18
C TRP A 499 24.86 25.48 -23.00
N GLN A 500 24.38 25.85 -21.81
CA GLN A 500 23.93 27.23 -21.52
C GLN A 500 25.06 28.24 -21.71
N LYS A 501 26.28 27.90 -21.27
CA LYS A 501 27.47 28.72 -21.49
C LYS A 501 27.78 28.86 -22.98
N THR A 502 27.71 27.76 -23.74
CA THR A 502 27.90 27.77 -25.20
C THR A 502 26.89 28.69 -25.90
N VAL A 503 25.61 28.66 -25.49
CA VAL A 503 24.57 29.54 -26.03
C VAL A 503 24.85 31.01 -25.69
N LYS A 504 25.32 31.29 -24.47
CA LYS A 504 25.70 32.64 -24.04
C LYS A 504 26.92 33.17 -24.81
N ASP A 505 27.93 32.32 -24.99
CA ASP A 505 29.19 32.63 -25.67
C ASP A 505 29.04 32.67 -27.21
N ALA A 506 27.93 32.19 -27.76
CA ALA A 506 27.61 32.31 -29.18
C ALA A 506 27.26 33.75 -29.63
N HIS A 507 27.13 34.70 -28.70
CA HIS A 507 26.86 36.13 -28.96
C HIS A 507 25.72 36.37 -29.98
N LEU A 508 24.67 35.53 -29.92
CA LEU A 508 23.56 35.56 -30.88
C LEU A 508 22.89 36.94 -30.88
N ASN A 509 22.66 37.47 -32.10
CA ASN A 509 21.90 38.70 -32.28
C ASN A 509 20.40 38.47 -32.00
N LYS A 510 19.59 39.54 -31.95
CA LYS A 510 18.18 39.46 -31.56
C LYS A 510 17.35 38.52 -32.46
N GLU A 511 17.62 38.51 -33.77
CA GLU A 511 16.88 37.66 -34.72
C GLU A 511 17.31 36.20 -34.60
N GLN A 512 18.61 35.93 -34.47
CA GLN A 512 19.15 34.59 -34.26
C GLN A 512 18.67 33.99 -32.94
N ARG A 513 18.57 34.79 -31.86
CA ARG A 513 17.97 34.33 -30.60
C ARG A 513 16.51 33.94 -30.77
N ARG A 514 15.73 34.71 -31.53
CA ARG A 514 14.33 34.39 -31.81
C ARG A 514 14.18 33.10 -32.62
N GLN A 515 15.01 32.92 -33.64
CA GLN A 515 15.02 31.69 -34.45
C GLN A 515 15.45 30.47 -33.62
N PHE A 516 16.48 30.63 -32.79
CA PHE A 516 16.95 29.57 -31.89
C PHE A 516 15.88 29.18 -30.87
N GLN A 517 15.24 30.18 -30.24
CA GLN A 517 14.14 29.95 -29.30
C GLN A 517 12.98 29.21 -29.98
N ALA A 518 12.55 29.61 -31.18
CA ALA A 518 11.49 28.92 -31.92
C ALA A 518 11.84 27.46 -32.22
N LEU A 519 13.11 27.17 -32.55
CA LEU A 519 13.58 25.79 -32.78
C LEU A 519 13.60 24.97 -31.48
N VAL A 520 14.07 25.56 -30.38
CA VAL A 520 14.06 24.90 -29.06
C VAL A 520 12.64 24.61 -28.61
N GLU A 521 11.73 25.57 -28.75
CA GLU A 521 10.31 25.41 -28.45
C GLU A 521 9.70 24.31 -29.33
N GLN A 522 9.96 24.28 -30.64
CA GLN A 522 9.49 23.21 -31.52
C GLN A 522 9.99 21.84 -31.06
N LYS A 523 11.30 21.71 -30.79
CA LYS A 523 11.91 20.45 -30.33
C LYS A 523 11.38 20.02 -28.97
N PHE A 524 11.11 20.96 -28.08
CA PHE A 524 10.49 20.70 -26.79
C PHE A 524 9.03 20.21 -26.95
N HIS A 525 8.25 20.78 -27.87
CA HIS A 525 6.89 20.30 -28.16
C HIS A 525 6.88 18.91 -28.78
N GLU A 526 7.81 18.63 -29.72
CA GLU A 526 8.01 17.28 -30.28
C GLU A 526 8.32 16.28 -29.16
N TRP A 527 9.27 16.62 -28.27
CA TRP A 527 9.62 15.79 -27.12
C TRP A 527 8.45 15.59 -26.13
N LEU A 528 7.67 16.62 -25.83
CA LEU A 528 6.49 16.53 -24.95
C LEU A 528 5.41 15.60 -25.51
N LEU A 529 5.27 15.55 -26.83
CA LEU A 529 4.34 14.65 -27.51
C LEU A 529 4.85 13.21 -27.52
N GLU A 530 6.13 13.00 -27.81
CA GLU A 530 6.76 11.67 -27.85
C GLU A 530 6.85 11.01 -26.46
N SER A 531 7.10 11.81 -25.42
CA SER A 531 7.24 11.34 -24.04
C SER A 531 5.91 11.17 -23.29
N GLY A 532 4.82 11.77 -23.77
CA GLY A 532 3.52 11.79 -23.09
C GLY A 532 3.40 12.80 -21.93
N HIS A 533 4.47 13.57 -21.62
CA HIS A 533 4.47 14.58 -20.56
C HIS A 533 3.53 15.76 -20.82
N ARG A 534 3.09 15.96 -22.07
CA ARG A 534 2.09 16.98 -22.41
C ARG A 534 0.80 16.84 -21.60
N GLN A 535 0.34 15.61 -21.38
CA GLN A 535 -0.91 15.38 -20.64
C GLN A 535 -0.79 15.83 -19.17
N GLU A 536 0.39 15.65 -18.56
CA GLU A 536 0.66 16.11 -17.20
C GLU A 536 0.59 17.63 -17.13
N LEU A 537 1.30 18.33 -18.02
CA LEU A 537 1.30 19.79 -18.09
C LEU A 537 -0.09 20.36 -18.34
N ASP A 538 -0.80 19.85 -19.35
CA ASP A 538 -2.15 20.31 -19.70
C ASP A 538 -3.12 20.16 -18.51
N SER A 539 -2.93 19.13 -17.68
CA SER A 539 -3.76 18.88 -16.50
C SER A 539 -3.39 19.70 -15.26
N LEU A 540 -2.18 20.28 -15.22
CA LEU A 540 -1.68 21.11 -14.11
C LEU A 540 -1.98 22.61 -14.33
N ILE A 541 -2.31 23.02 -15.56
CA ILE A 541 -2.67 24.40 -15.88
C ILE A 541 -4.08 24.70 -15.32
N PRO A 542 -4.25 25.69 -14.42
CA PRO A 542 -5.57 26.11 -13.98
C PRO A 542 -6.41 26.59 -15.18
N PRO A 543 -7.71 26.29 -15.25
CA PRO A 543 -8.56 26.90 -16.27
C PRO A 543 -8.45 28.42 -16.14
N TYR A 544 -8.15 29.08 -17.26
CA TYR A 544 -8.01 30.52 -17.35
C TYR A 544 -9.22 31.16 -16.67
N ILE A 545 -9.01 31.91 -15.58
CA ILE A 545 -10.04 32.83 -15.08
C ILE A 545 -10.20 33.82 -16.23
N ALA A 546 -11.26 33.66 -17.02
CA ALA A 546 -11.66 34.66 -17.98
C ALA A 546 -11.80 35.96 -17.19
N SER A 547 -10.87 36.88 -17.46
CA SER A 547 -10.94 38.26 -17.02
C SER A 547 -12.34 38.77 -17.28
N GLN A 548 -12.97 39.32 -16.24
CA GLN A 548 -14.22 40.05 -16.33
C GLN A 548 -14.21 40.97 -17.55
N ASP A 549 -15.17 40.77 -18.46
CA ASP A 549 -15.46 41.74 -19.51
C ASP A 549 -15.80 43.09 -18.85
N PRO A 550 -15.18 44.20 -19.29
CA PRO A 550 -15.55 45.54 -18.84
C PRO A 550 -16.74 46.02 -19.67
N SER A 551 -17.92 45.51 -19.37
CA SER A 551 -19.17 46.09 -19.85
C SER A 551 -20.31 45.73 -18.91
N ASP A 552 -20.43 46.50 -17.83
CA ASP A 552 -21.71 46.86 -17.22
C ASP A 552 -21.50 48.10 -16.35
N SER A 553 -21.38 49.23 -17.05
CA SER A 553 -21.75 50.53 -16.49
C SER A 553 -23.27 50.63 -16.53
N ASP A 554 -23.93 50.40 -15.40
CA ASP A 554 -24.93 51.31 -14.82
C ASP A 554 -25.80 50.61 -13.78
N SER A 555 -26.17 51.38 -12.76
CA SER A 555 -27.26 51.17 -11.80
C SER A 555 -27.04 50.13 -10.69
N LEU A 556 -26.65 50.60 -9.50
CA LEU A 556 -27.59 50.76 -8.38
C LEU A 556 -26.91 51.36 -7.15
N GLU A 557 -27.51 52.46 -6.69
CA GLU A 557 -27.12 53.27 -5.56
C GLU A 557 -27.29 52.57 -4.20
N ALA A 558 -26.49 53.08 -3.25
CA ALA A 558 -26.80 53.27 -1.83
C ALA A 558 -27.04 52.04 -0.94
N ARG A 559 -26.06 51.78 -0.06
CA ARG A 559 -26.26 51.87 1.40
C ARG A 559 -24.92 51.97 2.14
N THR A 560 -24.75 53.12 2.78
CA THR A 560 -23.73 53.47 3.76
C THR A 560 -23.96 52.77 5.10
N ASN A 561 -22.91 52.25 5.74
CA ASN A 561 -22.39 52.76 7.03
C ASN A 561 -21.30 51.86 7.64
N ASP A 562 -20.18 52.52 7.95
CA ASP A 562 -19.30 52.41 9.11
C ASP A 562 -18.91 51.03 9.69
N THR A 563 -17.62 50.74 9.82
CA THR A 563 -16.78 51.23 10.95
C THR A 563 -15.28 51.03 10.67
N ARG A 564 -14.48 52.01 11.08
CA ARG A 564 -13.01 52.14 10.97
C ARG A 564 -12.23 51.22 11.93
N GLN A 565 -11.02 50.82 11.52
CA GLN A 565 -9.69 51.06 12.18
C GLN A 565 -8.64 50.12 11.54
N GLU A 566 -7.77 50.62 10.66
CA GLU A 566 -6.41 51.14 10.94
C GLU A 566 -5.39 50.09 11.40
N GLY A 567 -4.41 49.84 10.53
CA GLY A 567 -3.25 48.98 10.75
C GLY A 567 -2.29 49.11 9.57
N THR A 568 -1.56 50.22 9.52
CA THR A 568 -0.52 50.58 8.56
C THR A 568 0.71 49.66 8.66
N SER A 569 1.17 49.09 7.55
CA SER A 569 2.60 48.81 7.34
C SER A 569 2.96 48.56 5.87
N ARG A 570 3.66 49.56 5.32
CA ARG A 570 4.78 49.55 4.36
C ARG A 570 4.77 48.54 3.19
N GLN A 571 4.59 49.11 2.00
CA GLN A 571 5.08 48.58 0.72
C GLN A 571 6.61 48.39 0.76
N GLU A 572 7.06 47.17 0.50
CA GLU A 572 8.38 46.93 -0.08
C GLU A 572 8.21 46.30 -1.47
N VAL A 573 8.82 46.96 -2.45
CA VAL A 573 8.88 46.58 -3.86
C VAL A 573 9.95 45.49 -3.99
N GLY A 574 9.51 44.24 -4.10
CA GLY A 574 10.37 43.09 -4.35
C GLY A 574 10.17 42.56 -5.77
N GLN A 575 11.19 42.76 -6.61
CA GLN A 575 11.28 42.24 -7.98
C GLN A 575 11.22 40.71 -8.00
N THR A 576 10.40 40.16 -8.88
CA THR A 576 10.31 38.73 -9.21
C THR A 576 11.47 38.30 -10.14
N PRO A 577 12.19 37.22 -9.85
CA PRO A 577 12.93 36.48 -10.86
C PRO A 577 12.05 35.40 -11.51
N MET A 578 12.15 35.29 -12.84
CA MET A 578 11.51 34.25 -13.65
C MET A 578 12.12 32.86 -13.37
N PRO A 579 11.32 31.77 -13.43
CA PRO A 579 11.82 30.44 -13.12
C PRO A 579 12.60 29.82 -14.29
N CYS A 580 13.71 29.18 -13.91
CA CYS A 580 14.51 28.24 -14.72
C CYS A 580 13.81 26.89 -14.88
#